data_AF-A0A645HV50-F1
#
_entry.id   AF-A0A645HV50-F1
#
_cell.length_a   1.000
_cell.length_b   1.000
_cell.length_c   1.000
_cell.angle_alpha   90.00
_cell.angle_beta   90.00
_cell.angle_gamma   90.00
#
_symmetry.space_group_name_H-M   'P 1'
#
loop_
_entity.id
_entity.type
_entity.pdbx_description
1 polymer ?
#
loop_
_entity_poly.entity_id
_entity_poly.type
_entity_poly.pdbx_seq_one_letter_code
_entity_poly.pdbx_strand_id
1 'polypeptide(L)'
;MGSAAFGTITLIPAFIAFPLVGTLVDAGVSVVPSVAFLTTLTMVGVVTFPLEKREFGLKFTATRNGLSFLFAIIIAMVMGVIV
;
A
#
# COMPACT_ATOMS: atom_id res chain seq x y z
N MET A 1 -2.08 -11.83 22.32
CA MET A 1 -2.65 -12.85 21.40
C MET A 1 -3.62 -12.25 20.38
N GLY A 2 -4.52 -11.31 20.74
CA GLY A 2 -5.43 -10.67 19.79
C GLY A 2 -4.76 -9.86 18.66
N SER A 3 -3.63 -9.20 18.92
CA SER A 3 -2.88 -8.43 17.90
C SER A 3 -2.27 -9.29 16.79
N ALA A 4 -1.86 -10.53 17.09
CA ALA A 4 -1.30 -11.46 16.09
C ALA A 4 -2.37 -11.96 15.11
N ALA A 5 -3.61 -12.18 15.57
CA ALA A 5 -4.73 -12.59 14.73
C ALA A 5 -5.27 -11.45 13.86
N PHE A 6 -5.21 -10.20 14.33
CA PHE A 6 -5.50 -9.04 13.49
C PHE A 6 -4.41 -8.85 12.42
N GLY A 7 -3.13 -9.01 12.75
CA GLY A 7 -2.03 -8.86 11.79
C GLY A 7 -2.07 -9.85 10.61
N THR A 8 -2.59 -11.07 10.81
CA THR A 8 -2.64 -12.10 9.77
C THR A 8 -3.79 -11.95 8.76
N ILE A 9 -4.86 -11.23 9.12
CA ILE A 9 -6.05 -11.09 8.27
C ILE A 9 -6.04 -9.76 7.50
N THR A 10 -5.25 -8.79 7.94
CA THR A 10 -5.42 -7.39 7.54
C THR A 10 -4.42 -6.88 6.50
N LEU A 11 -3.27 -7.53 6.36
CA LEU A 11 -2.27 -7.19 5.34
C LEU A 11 -2.36 -8.22 4.23
N ILE A 12 -2.74 -7.78 3.02
CA ILE A 12 -2.53 -8.59 1.81
C ILE A 12 -1.02 -8.84 1.72
N PRO A 13 -0.57 -10.10 1.81
CA PRO A 13 0.85 -10.39 1.80
C PRO A 13 1.47 -9.95 0.47
N ALA A 14 2.70 -9.42 0.54
CA ALA A 14 3.41 -8.95 -0.65
C ALA A 14 3.52 -10.04 -1.73
N PHE A 15 3.70 -11.30 -1.35
CA PHE A 15 3.78 -12.43 -2.28
C PHE A 15 2.48 -12.68 -3.08
N ILE A 16 1.32 -12.19 -2.61
CA ILE A 16 0.05 -12.22 -3.34
C ILE A 16 -0.12 -10.95 -4.18
N ALA A 17 0.35 -9.81 -3.67
CA ALA A 17 0.24 -8.52 -4.34
C ALA A 17 1.06 -8.45 -5.64
N PHE A 18 2.29 -9.00 -5.66
CA PHE A 18 3.14 -8.95 -6.86
C PHE A 18 2.54 -9.72 -8.06
N PRO A 19 2.09 -10.98 -7.93
CA PRO A 19 1.41 -11.69 -9.03
C PRO A 19 0.14 -10.99 -9.49
N LEU A 20 -0.64 -10.42 -8.57
CA LEU A 20 -1.85 -9.67 -8.89
C LEU A 20 -1.54 -8.49 -9.81
N VAL A 21 -0.49 -7.73 -9.52
CA VAL A 21 -0.07 -6.60 -10.36
C VAL A 21 0.39 -7.08 -11.74
N GLY A 22 1.10 -8.21 -11.80
CA GLY A 22 1.46 -8.86 -13.06
C GLY A 22 0.24 -9.20 -13.91
N THR A 23 -0.78 -9.82 -13.31
CA THR A 23 -2.02 -10.16 -14.04
C THR A 23 -2.83 -8.94 -14.46
N LEU A 24 -2.81 -7.85 -13.68
CA LEU A 24 -3.41 -6.57 -14.10
C LEU A 24 -2.70 -6.00 -15.35
N VAL A 25 -1.36 -5.98 -15.35
CA VAL A 25 -0.58 -5.49 -16.49
C VAL A 25 -0.77 -6.37 -17.72
N ASP A 26 -0.74 -7.71 -17.55
CA ASP A 26 -0.98 -8.68 -18.64
C ASP A 26 -2.40 -8.57 -19.21
N ALA A 27 -3.38 -8.19 -18.39
CA ALA A 27 -4.75 -7.91 -18.81
C ALA A 27 -4.91 -6.57 -19.55
N GLY A 28 -3.83 -5.83 -19.80
CA GLY A 28 -3.82 -4.56 -20.52
C GLY A 28 -4.06 -3.34 -19.64
N VAL A 29 -4.01 -3.47 -18.31
CA VAL A 29 -4.08 -2.32 -17.40
C VAL A 29 -2.76 -1.56 -17.46
N SER A 30 -2.85 -0.23 -17.58
CA SER A 30 -1.67 0.63 -17.59
C SER A 30 -0.77 0.37 -16.37
N VAL A 31 0.54 0.46 -16.56
CA VAL A 31 1.54 0.25 -15.51
C VAL A 31 1.35 1.24 -14.36
N VAL A 32 0.92 2.47 -14.64
CA VAL A 32 0.72 3.52 -13.63
C VAL A 32 -0.27 3.10 -12.53
N PRO A 33 -1.55 2.80 -12.81
CA PRO A 33 -2.50 2.37 -11.78
C PRO A 33 -2.11 1.05 -11.10
N SER A 34 -1.46 0.13 -11.83
CA SER A 34 -1.01 -1.16 -11.28
C SER A 34 0.10 -0.98 -10.24
N VAL A 35 1.11 -0.14 -10.54
CA VAL A 35 2.19 0.19 -9.61
C VAL A 35 1.69 1.07 -8.47
N ALA A 36 0.78 2.02 -8.73
CA ALA A 36 0.13 2.82 -7.69
C ALA A 36 -0.61 1.92 -6.69
N PHE A 37 -1.35 0.95 -7.19
CA PHE A 37 -2.07 -0.03 -6.37
C PHE A 37 -1.10 -0.85 -5.51
N LEU A 38 -0.05 -1.42 -6.10
CA LEU A 38 0.96 -2.19 -5.35
C LEU A 38 1.63 -1.36 -4.24
N THR A 39 2.03 -0.14 -4.60
CA THR A 39 2.80 0.73 -3.71
C THR A 39 1.92 1.27 -2.57
N THR A 40 0.66 1.60 -2.86
CA THR A 40 -0.30 1.99 -1.82
C THR A 40 -0.65 0.82 -0.91
N LEU A 41 -0.89 -0.37 -1.46
CA LEU A 41 -1.22 -1.57 -0.69
C LEU A 41 -0.09 -1.99 0.26
N THR A 42 1.17 -1.72 -0.08
CA THR A 42 2.33 -2.03 0.77
C THR A 42 2.72 -0.90 1.73
N MET A 43 2.58 0.37 1.33
CA MET A 43 3.02 1.51 2.15
C MET A 43 1.94 2.18 2.99
N VAL A 44 0.66 2.09 2.60
CA VAL A 44 -0.46 2.79 3.25
C VAL A 44 -1.07 1.88 4.31
N GLY A 45 -0.88 2.26 5.57
CA GLY A 45 -1.35 1.53 6.74
C GLY A 45 -2.82 1.77 7.07
N VAL A 46 -3.76 1.59 6.12
CA VAL A 46 -5.20 1.80 6.39
C VAL A 46 -5.67 0.88 7.51
N VAL A 47 -5.23 -0.38 7.49
CA VAL A 47 -5.67 -1.36 8.48
C VAL A 47 -4.87 -1.30 9.77
N THR A 48 -3.62 -0.79 9.72
CA THR A 48 -2.83 -0.47 10.91
C THR A 48 -3.15 0.89 11.49
N PHE A 49 -4.00 1.71 10.84
CA PHE A 49 -4.41 3.03 11.30
C PHE A 49 -4.94 3.08 12.75
N PRO A 50 -5.85 2.20 13.21
CA PRO A 50 -6.31 2.23 14.59
C PRO A 50 -5.21 1.86 15.60
N LEU A 51 -4.25 1.02 15.20
CA LEU A 51 -3.10 0.66 16.00
C LEU A 51 -2.11 1.84 16.07
N GLU A 52 -1.74 2.39 14.93
CA GLU A 52 -0.83 3.54 14.83
C GLU A 52 -1.37 4.76 15.56
N LYS A 53 -2.68 5.02 15.48
CA LYS A 53 -3.32 6.13 16.19
C LYS A 53 -3.24 5.95 17.71
N ARG A 54 -3.32 4.72 18.21
CA ARG A 54 -3.24 4.41 19.65
C ARG A 54 -1.82 4.51 20.18
N GLU A 55 -0.83 4.01 19.42
CA GLU A 55 0.56 3.96 19.85
C GLU A 55 1.33 5.27 19.60
N PHE A 56 1.14 5.90 18.43
CA PHE A 56 1.92 7.07 17.99
C PHE A 56 1.11 8.37 17.92
N GLY A 57 -0.21 8.30 18.11
CA GLY A 57 -1.09 9.46 18.07
C GLY A 57 -1.53 9.88 16.66
N LEU A 58 -2.68 10.58 16.59
CA LEU A 58 -3.37 10.89 15.33
C LEU A 58 -2.52 11.71 14.34
N LYS A 59 -1.73 12.67 14.84
CA LYS A 59 -0.90 13.54 13.99
C LYS A 59 0.16 12.75 13.24
N PHE A 60 0.80 11.80 13.90
CA PHE A 60 1.81 10.93 13.30
C PHE A 60 1.19 10.01 12.27
N THR A 61 0.11 9.30 12.62
CA THR A 61 -0.59 8.37 11.72
C THR A 61 -1.09 9.06 10.46
N ALA A 62 -1.72 10.22 10.58
CA ALA A 62 -2.22 10.98 9.44
C ALA A 62 -1.07 11.44 8.52
N THR A 63 0.03 11.93 9.10
CA THR A 63 1.19 12.39 8.34
C THR A 63 1.88 11.24 7.63
N ARG A 64 2.12 10.12 8.33
CA ARG A 64 2.75 8.92 7.77
C ARG A 64 1.93 8.35 6.63
N ASN A 65 0.63 8.16 6.84
CA ASN A 65 -0.23 7.56 5.82
C ASN A 65 -0.46 8.50 4.63
N GLY A 66 -0.58 9.81 4.88
CA GLY A 66 -0.70 10.83 3.82
C GLY A 66 0.56 10.94 2.96
N LEU A 67 1.74 10.98 3.58
CA LEU A 67 3.03 10.98 2.88
C LEU A 67 3.24 9.67 2.11
N SER A 68 2.96 8.52 2.71
CA SER A 68 3.03 7.22 2.03
C SER A 68 2.18 7.18 0.76
N PHE A 69 0.96 7.72 0.82
CA PHE A 69 0.07 7.79 -0.33
C PHE A 69 0.60 8.74 -1.41
N LEU A 70 1.11 9.91 -1.03
CA LEU A 70 1.74 10.85 -1.96
C LEU A 70 2.94 10.22 -2.68
N PHE A 71 3.82 9.56 -1.93
CA PHE A 71 4.98 8.88 -2.51
C PHE A 71 4.55 7.72 -3.42
N ALA A 72 3.50 6.99 -3.09
CA ALA A 72 2.99 5.93 -3.96
C ALA A 72 2.55 6.45 -5.34
N ILE A 73 1.90 7.62 -5.38
CA ILE A 73 1.53 8.28 -6.64
C ILE A 73 2.77 8.71 -7.42
N ILE A 74 3.75 9.32 -6.74
CA ILE A 74 5.00 9.76 -7.38
C ILE A 74 5.74 8.55 -7.99
N ILE A 75 5.89 7.46 -7.23
CA ILE A 75 6.54 6.23 -7.67
C ILE A 75 5.81 5.63 -8.88
N ALA A 76 4.48 5.59 -8.84
CA ALA A 76 3.67 5.09 -9.95
C ALA A 76 3.84 5.91 -11.24
N MET A 77 3.87 7.24 -11.12
CA MET A 77 4.11 8.11 -12.28
C MET A 77 5.51 7.94 -12.84
N VAL A 78 6.53 7.86 -11.97
CA VAL A 78 7.92 7.62 -12.39
C VAL A 78 8.04 6.28 -13.11
N MET A 79 7.45 5.22 -12.55
CA MET A 79 7.49 3.88 -13.15
C MET A 79 6.76 3.82 -14.49
N GLY A 80 5.63 4.50 -14.64
CA GLY A 80 4.93 4.56 -15.93
C GLY A 80 5.57 5.46 -16.99
N VAL A 81 6.62 6.20 -16.63
CA VAL A 81 7.46 6.94 -17.60
C VAL A 81 8.71 6.13 -17.97
N ILE A 82 9.23 5.32 -17.04
CA ILE A 82 10.42 4.49 -17.25
C ILE A 82 10.09 3.22 -18.05
N VAL A 83 8.90 2.65 -17.85
CA VAL A 83 8.39 1.43 -18.50
C VAL A 83 7.48 1.79 -19.66
#